data_AF-A0A852T6C8-F1
#
_entry.id   AF-A0A852T6C8-F1
#
_cell.length_a   1.000
_cell.length_b   1.000
_cell.length_c   1.000
_cell.angle_alpha   90.00
_cell.angle_beta   90.00
_cell.angle_gamma   90.00
#
_symmetry.space_group_name_H-M   'P 1'
#
loop_
_entity.id
_entity.type
_entity.pdbx_description
1 polymer ?
#
loop_
_entity_poly.entity_id
_entity_poly.type
_entity_poly.pdbx_seq_one_letter_code
_entity_poly.pdbx_strand_id
1 'polypeptide(L)'
;MITPTKGIAPQRALLTVGAQISMILTEPMTVSQAWTALKAWRARHENDAVLPFSWFVLALDVLFALGAIHLEDGILYRKQVG
;
A
#
# COMPACT_ATOMS: atom_id res chain seq x y z
N MET A 1 -9.27 -0.51 9.27
CA MET A 1 -8.78 -0.59 10.67
C MET A 1 -7.28 -0.77 10.61
N ILE A 2 -6.55 0.06 11.34
CA ILE A 2 -5.12 0.28 11.12
C ILE A 2 -4.31 -0.96 11.50
N THR A 3 -4.62 -1.53 12.66
CA THR A 3 -4.06 -2.79 13.17
C THR A 3 -4.98 -3.97 12.86
N PRO A 4 -4.51 -5.23 12.98
CA PRO A 4 -5.38 -6.40 12.99
C PRO A 4 -6.33 -6.38 14.21
N THR A 5 -7.58 -6.82 14.05
CA THR A 5 -8.52 -7.10 15.15
C THR A 5 -9.41 -8.28 14.76
N LYS A 6 -10.32 -8.67 15.66
CA LYS A 6 -11.27 -9.78 15.47
C LYS A 6 -12.02 -9.76 14.13
N GLY A 7 -12.28 -8.58 13.54
CA GLY A 7 -13.01 -8.43 12.26
C GLY A 7 -12.15 -8.26 11.00
N ILE A 8 -10.82 -8.08 11.13
CA ILE A 8 -9.94 -7.85 9.99
C ILE A 8 -8.71 -8.75 10.12
N ALA A 9 -8.59 -9.70 9.18
CA ALA A 9 -7.43 -10.56 9.05
C ALA A 9 -6.14 -9.74 8.93
N PRO A 10 -5.01 -10.16 9.54
CA PRO A 10 -3.75 -9.41 9.52
C PRO A 10 -3.30 -9.01 8.11
N GLN A 11 -3.54 -9.84 7.11
CA GLN A 11 -3.21 -9.61 5.70
C GLN A 11 -3.97 -8.41 5.11
N ARG A 12 -5.10 -8.03 5.70
CA ARG A 12 -5.96 -6.92 5.29
C ARG A 12 -5.85 -5.71 6.23
N ALA A 13 -5.06 -5.76 7.31
CA ALA A 13 -4.83 -4.59 8.14
C ALA A 13 -4.14 -3.49 7.30
N LEU A 14 -4.54 -2.22 7.48
CA LEU A 14 -3.98 -1.12 6.68
C LEU A 14 -2.48 -0.95 6.89
N LEU A 15 -1.97 -1.25 8.08
CA LEU A 15 -0.54 -1.25 8.35
C LEU A 15 0.19 -2.29 7.50
N THR A 16 -0.36 -3.50 7.38
CA THR A 16 0.20 -4.57 6.54
C THR A 16 0.18 -4.18 5.07
N VAL A 17 -0.96 -3.69 4.58
CA VAL A 17 -1.09 -3.27 3.17
C VAL A 17 -0.18 -2.06 2.87
N GLY A 18 -0.10 -1.09 3.79
CA GLY A 18 0.78 0.07 3.67
C GLY A 18 2.26 -0.33 3.64
N ALA A 19 2.68 -1.29 4.47
CA ALA A 19 4.03 -1.83 4.42
C ALA A 19 4.34 -2.47 3.06
N GLN A 20 3.40 -3.27 2.51
CA GLN A 20 3.55 -3.89 1.19
C GLN A 20 3.65 -2.82 0.07
N ILE A 21 2.84 -1.77 0.13
CA ILE A 21 2.92 -0.63 -0.80
C ILE A 21 4.29 0.05 -0.69
N SER A 22 4.77 0.29 0.53
CA SER A 22 6.08 0.92 0.74
C SER A 22 7.23 0.06 0.20
N MET A 23 7.12 -1.28 0.25
CA MET A 23 8.13 -2.19 -0.30
C MET A 23 8.17 -2.19 -1.84
N ILE A 24 7.03 -1.99 -2.51
CA ILE A 24 6.98 -1.93 -3.98
C ILE A 24 7.29 -0.54 -4.55
N LEU A 25 7.12 0.53 -3.76
CA LEU A 25 7.50 1.89 -4.14
C LEU A 25 9.02 2.10 -4.01
N THR A 26 9.78 1.40 -4.85
CA THR A 26 11.25 1.55 -4.95
C THR A 26 11.66 2.70 -5.86
N GLU A 27 10.78 3.07 -6.79
CA GLU A 27 10.92 4.20 -7.71
C GLU A 27 9.59 4.96 -7.82
N PRO A 28 9.60 6.24 -8.23
CA PRO A 28 8.38 6.99 -8.45
C PRO A 28 7.49 6.32 -9.51
N MET A 29 6.21 6.16 -9.23
CA MET A 29 5.27 5.52 -10.16
C MET A 29 3.85 6.05 -10.02
N THR A 30 3.04 5.91 -11.05
CA THR A 30 1.61 6.27 -11.00
C THR A 30 0.85 5.39 -10.00
N VAL A 31 -0.30 5.88 -9.54
CA VAL A 31 -1.22 5.11 -8.68
C VAL A 31 -1.62 3.77 -9.33
N SER A 32 -1.85 3.75 -10.65
CA SER A 32 -2.21 2.55 -11.40
C SER A 32 -1.06 1.54 -11.50
N GLN A 33 0.17 2.01 -11.65
CA GLN A 33 1.36 1.16 -11.59
C GLN A 33 1.54 0.57 -10.20
N ALA A 34 1.42 1.38 -9.14
CA ALA A 34 1.51 0.91 -7.75
C ALA A 34 0.45 -0.16 -7.44
N TRP A 35 -0.79 0.02 -7.91
CA TRP A 35 -1.84 -0.99 -7.76
C TRP A 35 -1.50 -2.31 -8.46
N THR A 36 -0.98 -2.23 -9.68
CA THR A 36 -0.58 -3.42 -10.46
C THR A 36 0.61 -4.12 -9.82
N ALA A 37 1.61 -3.37 -9.36
CA ALA A 37 2.78 -3.87 -8.67
C ALA A 37 2.43 -4.54 -7.33
N LEU A 38 1.50 -3.96 -6.55
CA LEU A 38 1.02 -4.56 -5.31
C LEU A 38 0.34 -5.91 -5.55
N LYS A 39 -0.54 -6.00 -6.55
CA LYS A 39 -1.18 -7.29 -6.91
C LYS A 39 -0.15 -8.35 -7.31
N ALA A 40 0.82 -7.98 -8.15
CA ALA A 40 1.89 -8.88 -8.57
C ALA A 40 2.80 -9.29 -7.40
N TRP A 41 3.10 -8.38 -6.49
CA TRP A 41 3.85 -8.67 -5.27
C TRP A 41 3.09 -9.66 -4.38
N ARG A 42 1.80 -9.44 -4.13
CA ARG A 42 0.97 -10.31 -3.29
C ARG A 42 0.82 -11.72 -3.87
N ALA A 43 0.62 -11.84 -5.19
CA ALA A 43 0.56 -13.13 -5.87
C ALA A 43 1.88 -13.92 -5.74
N ARG A 44 3.03 -13.24 -5.79
CA ARG A 44 4.36 -13.88 -5.60
C ARG A 44 4.64 -14.30 -4.16
N HIS A 45 3.93 -13.76 -3.19
CA HIS A 45 4.13 -14.03 -1.76
C HIS A 45 2.95 -14.78 -1.13
N GLU A 46 2.15 -15.49 -1.95
CA GLU A 46 1.00 -16.31 -1.51
C GLU A 46 0.01 -15.53 -0.63
N ASN A 47 -0.12 -14.23 -0.87
CA ASN A 47 -1.04 -13.35 -0.14
C ASN A 47 -2.35 -13.18 -0.89
N ASP A 48 -3.17 -14.23 -0.85
CA ASP A 48 -4.37 -14.38 -1.68
C ASP A 48 -5.62 -13.70 -1.10
N ALA A 49 -5.48 -13.00 0.03
CA ALA A 49 -6.59 -12.29 0.65
C ALA A 49 -7.11 -11.20 -0.30
N VAL A 50 -8.37 -11.32 -0.73
CA VAL A 50 -9.02 -10.33 -1.60
C VAL A 50 -8.87 -8.93 -1.03
N LEU A 51 -8.25 -8.05 -1.82
CA LEU A 51 -8.00 -6.66 -1.47
C LEU A 51 -8.83 -5.77 -2.42
N PRO A 52 -9.90 -5.14 -1.94
CA PRO A 52 -10.64 -4.15 -2.72
C PRO A 52 -9.75 -2.94 -3.05
N PHE A 53 -9.97 -2.33 -4.22
CA PHE A 53 -9.23 -1.12 -4.61
C PHE A 53 -9.39 0.03 -3.60
N SER A 54 -10.59 0.18 -3.01
CA SER A 54 -10.83 1.17 -1.95
C SER A 54 -9.93 0.96 -0.72
N TRP A 55 -9.54 -0.27 -0.43
CA TRP A 55 -8.65 -0.59 0.69
C TRP A 55 -7.21 -0.24 0.39
N PHE A 56 -6.81 -0.32 -0.88
CA PHE A 56 -5.54 0.18 -1.36
C PHE A 56 -5.47 1.70 -1.30
N VAL A 57 -6.51 2.40 -1.77
CA VAL A 57 -6.60 3.88 -1.65
C VAL A 57 -6.51 4.29 -0.18
N LEU A 58 -7.28 3.64 0.69
CA LEU A 58 -7.23 3.95 2.13
C LEU A 58 -5.84 3.69 2.75
N ALA A 59 -5.09 2.70 2.27
CA ALA A 59 -3.71 2.48 2.70
C ALA A 59 -2.76 3.58 2.20
N LEU A 60 -2.96 4.09 0.98
CA LEU A 60 -2.24 5.27 0.49
C LEU A 60 -2.55 6.50 1.34
N ASP A 61 -3.83 6.73 1.69
CA ASP A 61 -4.23 7.84 2.56
C ASP A 61 -3.52 7.79 3.91
N VAL A 62 -3.43 6.59 4.51
CA VAL A 62 -2.68 6.39 5.76
C VAL A 62 -1.19 6.70 5.58
N LEU A 63 -0.55 6.19 4.53
CA LEU A 63 0.87 6.47 4.27
C LEU A 63 1.13 7.96 4.01
N PHE A 64 0.23 8.62 3.28
CA PHE A 64 0.31 10.05 3.00
C PHE A 64 0.14 10.88 4.29
N ALA A 65 -0.85 10.54 5.12
CA ALA A 65 -1.07 11.19 6.40
C ALA A 65 0.12 11.03 7.36
N LEU A 66 0.85 9.91 7.27
CA LEU A 66 2.10 9.66 8.00
C LEU A 66 3.32 10.35 7.36
N GLY A 67 3.15 11.00 6.20
CA GLY A 67 4.24 11.58 5.43
C GLY A 67 5.23 10.55 4.88
N ALA A 68 4.84 9.28 4.78
CA ALA A 68 5.68 8.21 4.23
C ALA A 68 5.70 8.21 2.69
N ILE A 69 4.67 8.78 2.07
CA ILE A 69 4.57 8.97 0.63
C ILE A 69 4.03 10.37 0.31
N HIS A 70 4.30 10.84 -0.91
CA HIS A 70 3.73 12.05 -1.48
C HIS A 70 3.17 11.75 -2.87
N LEU A 71 2.14 12.49 -3.29
CA LEU A 71 1.57 12.43 -4.63
C LEU A 71 1.76 13.80 -5.27
N GLU A 72 2.47 13.85 -6.39
CA GLU A 72 2.74 15.06 -7.16
C GLU A 72 2.56 14.74 -8.64
N ASP A 73 1.75 15.54 -9.35
CA ASP A 73 1.44 15.36 -10.77
C ASP A 73 1.02 13.93 -11.18
N GLY A 74 0.31 13.23 -10.29
CA GLY A 74 -0.17 11.86 -10.52
C GLY A 74 0.88 10.77 -10.25
N ILE A 75 2.08 11.14 -9.78
CA ILE A 75 3.17 10.24 -9.44
C ILE A 75 3.31 10.11 -7.92
N LEU A 76 3.36 8.87 -7.44
CA LEU A 76 3.64 8.53 -6.05
C LEU A 76 5.14 8.49 -5.80
N TYR A 77 5.59 9.22 -4.80
CA TYR A 77 6.95 9.26 -4.32
C TYR A 77 7.02 8.67 -2.91
N ARG A 78 7.99 7.80 -2.65
CA ARG A 78 8.30 7.34 -1.30
C ARG A 78 9.23 8.35 -0.63
N LYS A 79 8.91 8.75 0.61
CA LYS A 79 9.83 9.55 1.42
C LYS A 79 11.04 8.71 1.79
N GLN A 80 12.23 9.17 1.41
CA GLN A 80 13.48 8.57 1.86
C GLN A 80 13.67 8.91 3.34
N VAL A 81 13.88 7.89 4.16
CA VAL A 81 14.35 8.09 5.54
C VAL A 81 15.85 8.28 5.41
N GLY A 82 16.32 9.52 5.63
CA GLY A 82 17.74 9.85 5.69
C GLY A 82 18.40 9.37 6.97
#